data_AF-A0AAU2B111-F1
#
_entry.id   AF-A0AAU2B111-F1
#
_cell.length_a   1.000
_cell.length_b   1.000
_cell.length_c   1.000
_cell.angle_alpha   90.00
_cell.angle_beta   90.00
_cell.angle_gamma   90.00
#
_symmetry.space_group_name_H-M   'P 1'
#
loop_
_entity.id
_entity.type
_entity.pdbx_description
1 polymer ?
#
loop_
_entity_poly.entity_id
_entity_poly.type
_entity_poly.pdbx_seq_one_letter_code
_entity_poly.pdbx_strand_id
1 'polypeptide(L)' 'MLALSLPAVAVAAPGDLDAGFGAGGKVTTDFGGVEFGHALALQSDGRIVARRLHRHRSAARSHP' A
#
# COMPACT_ATOMS: atom_id res chain seq x y z
N MET A 1 7.30 -17.40 38.10
CA MET A 1 6.78 -18.09 36.90
C MET A 1 7.43 -17.46 35.69
N LEU A 2 8.22 -18.23 34.94
CA LEU A 2 8.80 -17.76 33.68
C LEU A 2 7.74 -18.00 32.59
N ALA A 3 7.08 -16.95 32.14
CA ALA A 3 6.12 -17.05 31.04
C ALA A 3 6.89 -17.09 29.72
N LEU A 4 6.91 -18.26 29.07
CA LEU A 4 7.39 -18.40 27.71
C LEU A 4 6.34 -17.77 26.79
N SER A 5 6.60 -16.56 26.28
CA SER A 5 5.74 -15.95 25.26
C SER A 5 5.99 -16.69 23.94
N LEU A 6 5.12 -17.65 23.63
CA LEU A 6 5.05 -18.23 22.30
C LEU A 6 4.52 -17.13 21.36
N PRO A 7 5.10 -16.93 20.17
CA PRO A 7 4.48 -16.05 19.19
C PRO A 7 3.08 -16.60 18.93
N ALA A 8 2.06 -15.80 19.16
CA ALA A 8 0.70 -16.16 18.78
C ALA A 8 0.73 -16.48 17.28
N VAL A 9 0.46 -17.73 16.91
CA VAL A 9 0.29 -18.11 15.51
C VAL A 9 -0.91 -17.30 15.02
N ALA A 10 -0.69 -16.34 14.13
CA ALA A 10 -1.76 -15.57 13.53
C ALA A 10 -2.60 -16.54 12.68
N VAL A 11 -3.78 -16.92 13.19
CA VAL A 11 -4.73 -17.75 12.46
C VAL A 11 -5.56 -16.83 11.58
N ALA A 12 -5.14 -16.67 10.33
CA ALA A 12 -5.91 -15.94 9.32
C ALA A 12 -6.97 -16.88 8.71
N ALA A 13 -8.23 -16.48 8.74
CA ALA A 13 -9.29 -17.08 7.94
C ALA A 13 -9.16 -16.62 6.47
N PRO A 14 -9.74 -17.36 5.50
CA PRO A 14 -9.81 -16.91 4.13
C PRO A 14 -10.46 -15.52 4.02
N GLY A 15 -9.72 -14.55 3.47
CA GLY A 15 -10.16 -13.16 3.33
C GLY A 15 -9.69 -12.21 4.43
N ASP A 16 -9.04 -12.72 5.48
CA ASP A 16 -8.43 -11.86 6.50
C ASP A 16 -7.25 -11.07 5.93
N LEU A 17 -7.03 -9.89 6.51
CA LEU A 17 -5.87 -9.06 6.17
C LEU A 17 -4.60 -9.67 6.76
N ASP A 18 -3.51 -9.65 5.99
CA ASP A 18 -2.19 -10.02 6.48
C ASP A 18 -1.68 -8.95 7.45
N ALA A 19 -1.71 -9.24 8.75
CA ALA A 19 -1.26 -8.32 9.79
C ALA A 19 0.24 -7.97 9.70
N GLY A 20 1.04 -8.73 8.95
CA GLY A 20 2.43 -8.39 8.64
C GLY A 20 2.58 -7.23 7.65
N PHE A 21 1.51 -6.85 6.94
CA PHE A 21 1.52 -5.77 5.97
C PHE A 21 1.15 -4.42 6.61
N GLY A 22 2.15 -3.65 7.07
CA GLY A 22 1.91 -2.31 7.61
C GLY A 22 1.08 -2.30 8.90
N ALA A 23 0.23 -1.29 9.09
CA ALA A 23 -0.58 -1.15 10.30
C ALA A 23 -1.96 -1.78 10.09
N GLY A 24 -2.30 -2.79 10.90
CA GLY A 24 -3.58 -3.50 10.80
C GLY A 24 -3.79 -4.21 9.45
N GLY A 25 -2.69 -4.61 8.80
CA GLY A 25 -2.70 -5.23 7.48
C GLY A 25 -2.92 -4.27 6.31
N LYS A 26 -2.64 -2.97 6.49
CA LYS A 26 -2.74 -1.93 5.46
C LYS A 26 -1.55 -0.97 5.50
N VAL A 27 -1.21 -0.46 4.32
CA VAL A 27 -0.35 0.71 4.14
C VAL A 27 -1.15 1.75 3.36
N THR A 28 -1.21 2.98 3.88
CA THR A 28 -1.84 4.12 3.20
C THR A 28 -0.74 5.10 2.81
N THR A 29 -0.68 5.43 1.52
CA THR A 29 0.25 6.41 0.97
C THR A 29 -0.56 7.57 0.40
N ASP A 30 -0.41 8.75 0.98
CA ASP A 30 -1.08 9.96 0.54
C ASP A 30 -0.15 10.79 -0.37
N PHE A 31 -0.68 11.18 -1.54
CA PHE A 31 0.03 12.01 -2.52
C PHE A 31 -0.65 13.38 -2.74
N GLY A 32 -1.74 13.66 -2.03
CA GLY A 32 -2.51 14.89 -2.12
C GLY A 32 -3.41 15.01 -3.37
N GLY A 33 -4.67 15.42 -3.12
CA GLY A 33 -5.68 15.64 -4.15
C GLY A 33 -6.58 14.44 -4.38
N VAL A 34 -6.79 14.09 -5.65
CA VAL A 34 -7.53 12.87 -6.04
C VAL A 34 -6.52 11.87 -6.58
N GLU A 35 -6.44 10.71 -5.94
CA GLU A 35 -5.50 9.64 -6.27
C GLU A 35 -6.19 8.48 -6.98
N PHE A 36 -5.55 8.01 -8.04
CA PHE A 36 -5.90 6.75 -8.69
C PHE A 36 -4.65 5.88 -8.75
N GLY A 37 -4.76 4.65 -8.24
CA GLY A 37 -3.76 3.60 -8.43
C GLY A 37 -3.92 3.02 -9.83
N HIS A 38 -2.89 3.13 -10.66
CA HIS A 38 -2.97 2.72 -12.07
C HIS A 38 -2.17 1.46 -12.40
N ALA A 39 -1.19 1.10 -11.58
CA ALA A 39 -0.38 -0.07 -11.78
C ALA A 39 0.15 -0.61 -10.45
N LEU A 40 0.30 -1.93 -10.40
CA LEU A 40 0.92 -2.67 -9.30
C LEU A 40 2.00 -3.59 -9.87
N ALA A 41 3.09 -3.76 -9.13
CA ALA A 41 4.12 -4.76 -9.40
C ALA A 41 4.56 -5.42 -8.09
N LEU A 42 4.80 -6.74 -8.15
CA LEU A 42 5.41 -7.49 -7.06
C LEU A 42 6.91 -7.63 -7.34
N GLN A 43 7.74 -7.15 -6.43
CA GLN A 43 9.19 -7.34 -6.49
C GLN A 43 9.56 -8.74 -5.98
N SER A 44 10.71 -9.25 -6.41
CA SER A 44 11.21 -10.58 -6.01
C SER A 44 11.53 -10.69 -4.51
N ASP A 45 11.70 -9.57 -3.82
CA ASP A 45 11.92 -9.49 -2.38
C ASP A 45 10.60 -9.41 -1.57
N GLY A 46 9.45 -9.61 -2.22
CA GLY A 46 8.14 -9.63 -1.58
C GLY A 46 7.49 -8.26 -1.38
N ARG A 47 8.07 -7.17 -1.90
CA ARG A 47 7.47 -5.83 -1.81
C ARG A 47 6.46 -5.57 -2.93
N ILE A 48 5.41 -4.84 -2.60
CA ILE A 48 4.44 -4.31 -3.56
C ILE A 48 4.84 -2.89 -3.94
N VAL A 49 4.96 -2.62 -5.23
CA VAL A 49 5.11 -1.26 -5.77
C VAL A 49 3.79 -0.83 -6.40
N ALA A 50 3.28 0.32 -5.96
CA ALA A 50 2.10 0.96 -6.53
C ALA A 50 2.47 2.27 -7.22
N ARG A 51 1.89 2.54 -8.40
CA ARG A 51 2.11 3.79 -9.13
C ARG A 51 0.81 4.58 -9.29
N ARG A 52 0.91 5.88 -9.02
CA ARG A 52 -0.09 6.91 -9.39
C ARG A 52 0.14 7.40 -10.82
N LEU A 53 -0.92 7.65 -11.56
CA LEU A 53 -0.86 8.44 -12.80
C LEU A 53 -1.12 9.90 -12.45
N HIS A 54 -0.10 10.74 -12.53
CA HIS A 54 -0.30 12.18 -12.54
C HIS A 54 -0.43 12.65 -13.98
N ARG A 55 -1.66 12.96 -14.42
CA ARG A 55 -1.86 13.62 -15.71
C ARG A 55 -1.48 15.10 -15.56
N HIS A 56 -0.32 15.47 -16.11
CA HIS A 56 -0.02 16.88 -16.34
C HIS A 56 -1.08 17.43 -17.30
N ARG A 57 -1.95 18.31 -16.80
CA ARG A 57 -2.68 19.20 -17.71
C ARG A 57 -1.63 20.16 -18.25
N SER A 58 -1.17 19.93 -19.47
CA SER A 58 -0.50 20.97 -20.23
C SER A 58 -1.49 22.11 -20.35
N ALA A 59 -1.39 23.09 -19.46
CA ALA A 59 -1.97 24.39 -19.69
C ALA A 59 -1.28 24.91 -20.95
N ALA A 60 -1.95 24.73 -22.09
CA ALA A 60 -1.76 25.58 -23.24
C ALA A 60 -2.09 26.99 -22.73
N ARG A 61 -1.06 27.63 -22.17
CA ARG A 61 -1.00 29.06 -21.98
C ARG A 61 -1.05 29.65 -23.38
N SER A 62 -2.24 29.83 -23.92
CA SER A 62 -2.50 30.87 -24.90
C SER A 62 -2.27 32.19 -24.16
N HIS A 63 -1.03 32.69 -24.22
CA HIS A 63 -0.74 34.09 -23.96
C HIS A 63 -1.36 34.93 -25.10
N PRO A 64 -1.77 36.17 -24.80
CA PRO A 64 -2.84 36.91 -25.49
C PRO A 64 -2.60 37.17 -26.98
#